data_AF-A0A524N662-F1
#
_entry.id   AF-A0A524N662-F1
#
_cell.length_a   1.000
_cell.length_b   1.000
_cell.length_c   1.000
_cell.angle_alpha   90.00
_cell.angle_beta   90.00
_cell.angle_gamma   90.00
#
_symmetry.space_group_name_H-M   'P 1'
#
loop_
_entity.id
_entity.type
_entity.pdbx_description
1 polymer ?
#
loop_
_entity_poly.entity_id
_entity_poly.type
_entity_poly.pdbx_seq_one_letter_code
_entity_poly.pdbx_strand_id
1 'polypeptide(L)'
;MGTRWMVRKRTFAHVLGVEDEGADPVVVLSFRSEGEELEVLRRAGHPFFVLGWGRDAMGMVLDDPDWDEVAELVTESFCVLAPKKLASLVDRPSTAEP
;
A
#
# COMPACT_ATOMS: atom_id res chain seq x y z
N MET A 1 -14.30 6.61 -9.09
CA MET A 1 -13.25 7.62 -9.38
C MET A 1 -12.26 7.58 -8.23
N GLY A 2 -10.95 7.64 -8.48
CA GLY A 2 -9.92 7.52 -7.45
C GLY A 2 -8.64 8.28 -7.81
N THR A 3 -7.71 8.40 -6.86
CA THR A 3 -6.43 9.11 -7.06
C THR A 3 -5.30 8.10 -7.11
N ARG A 4 -4.57 8.08 -8.23
CA ARG A 4 -3.51 7.11 -8.50
C ARG A 4 -2.16 7.79 -8.64
N TRP A 5 -1.16 7.28 -7.94
CA TRP A 5 0.23 7.72 -8.05
C TRP A 5 1.08 6.67 -8.76
N MET A 6 1.95 7.15 -9.65
CA MET A 6 2.79 6.31 -10.48
C MET A 6 4.23 6.77 -10.47
N VAL A 7 5.15 5.81 -10.49
CA VAL A 7 6.56 6.02 -10.82
C VAL A 7 6.80 5.50 -12.23
N ARG A 8 7.14 6.40 -13.15
CA ARG A 8 7.13 6.13 -14.60
C ARG A 8 5.76 5.62 -15.08
N LYS A 9 5.63 4.32 -15.33
CA LYS A 9 4.40 3.66 -15.81
C LYS A 9 3.85 2.64 -14.80
N ARG A 10 4.43 2.54 -13.60
CA ARG A 10 4.05 1.57 -12.56
C ARG A 10 3.28 2.29 -11.46
N THR A 11 2.09 1.79 -11.14
CA THR A 11 1.26 2.31 -10.04
C THR A 11 1.77 1.77 -8.72
N PHE A 12 2.23 2.64 -7.83
CA PHE A 12 2.67 2.26 -6.48
C PHE A 12 1.60 2.55 -5.43
N ALA A 13 0.75 3.57 -5.63
CA ALA A 13 -0.38 3.82 -4.74
C ALA A 13 -1.64 4.15 -5.55
N HIS A 14 -2.79 3.73 -5.07
CA HIS A 14 -4.10 4.14 -5.59
C HIS A 14 -5.10 4.17 -4.46
N VAL A 15 -5.72 5.32 -4.24
CA VAL A 15 -6.85 5.46 -3.33
C VAL A 15 -8.13 5.49 -4.14
N LEU A 16 -9.07 4.62 -3.80
CA LEU A 16 -10.38 4.55 -4.45
C LEU A 16 -11.47 4.18 -3.46
N GLY A 17 -12.67 4.71 -3.69
CA GLY A 17 -13.89 4.21 -3.05
C GLY A 17 -14.28 2.86 -3.65
N VAL A 18 -14.64 1.91 -2.80
CA VAL A 18 -15.16 0.60 -3.15
C VAL A 18 -16.54 0.47 -2.53
N GLU A 19 -17.51 0.12 -3.38
CA GLU A 19 -18.89 -0.14 -3.00
C GLU A 19 -19.13 -1.62 -3.26
N ASP A 20 -19.62 -2.34 -2.25
CA ASP A 20 -20.04 -3.73 -2.36
C ASP A 20 -21.52 -3.86 -2.01
N GLU A 21 -22.23 -4.77 -2.68
CA GLU A 21 -23.68 -4.89 -2.52
C GLU A 21 -24.05 -5.34 -1.10
N GLY A 22 -24.68 -4.44 -0.33
CA GLY A 22 -25.12 -4.72 1.04
C GLY A 22 -24.08 -4.42 2.12
N ALA A 23 -22.94 -3.83 1.76
CA ALA A 23 -21.95 -3.30 2.71
C ALA A 23 -21.87 -1.78 2.63
N ASP A 24 -21.37 -1.16 3.70
CA ASP A 24 -21.05 0.26 3.71
C ASP A 24 -19.87 0.54 2.75
N PRO A 25 -19.93 1.61 1.93
CA PRO A 25 -18.82 1.99 1.07
C PRO A 25 -17.55 2.26 1.88
N VAL A 26 -16.42 1.73 1.41
CA VAL A 26 -15.12 1.91 2.05
C VAL A 26 -14.14 2.62 1.13
N VAL A 27 -13.17 3.33 1.72
CA VAL A 27 -12.03 3.88 0.98
C VAL A 27 -10.86 2.92 1.13
N VAL A 28 -10.24 2.53 0.01
CA VAL A 28 -9.13 1.58 0.00
C VAL A 28 -7.87 2.23 -0.56
N LEU A 29 -6.74 2.03 0.11
CA LEU A 29 -5.41 2.24 -0.45
C LEU A 29 -4.89 0.91 -1.02
N SER A 30 -4.63 0.86 -2.33
CA SER A 30 -3.83 -0.22 -2.92
C SER A 30 -2.35 0.16 -2.94
N PHE A 31 -1.48 -0.76 -2.55
CA PHE A 31 -0.04 -0.58 -2.55
C PHE A 31 0.71 -1.85 -2.99
N ARG A 32 2.04 -1.85 -2.88
CA ARG A 32 2.93 -2.98 -3.13
C ARG A 32 3.80 -3.27 -1.92
N SER A 33 3.91 -4.54 -1.58
CA SER A 33 4.84 -5.05 -0.58
C SER A 33 5.53 -6.30 -1.14
N GLU A 34 6.71 -6.63 -0.64
CA GLU A 34 7.50 -7.77 -1.07
C GLU A 34 8.18 -8.48 0.11
N GLY A 35 8.68 -9.69 -0.12
CA GLY A 35 9.46 -10.41 0.88
C GLY A 35 8.67 -10.80 2.14
N GLU A 36 9.29 -10.63 3.30
CA GLU A 36 8.73 -11.02 4.60
C GLU A 36 7.53 -10.15 5.00
N GLU A 37 7.63 -8.84 4.77
CA GLU A 37 6.59 -7.86 5.07
C GLU A 37 5.26 -8.22 4.37
N LEU A 38 5.31 -8.61 3.09
CA LEU A 38 4.14 -9.05 2.35
C LEU A 38 3.46 -10.27 3.01
N GLU A 39 4.25 -11.22 3.50
CA GLU A 39 3.74 -12.41 4.17
C GLU A 39 3.18 -12.09 5.56
N VAL A 40 3.69 -11.06 6.24
CA VAL A 40 3.13 -10.52 7.48
C VAL A 40 1.78 -9.86 7.21
N LEU A 41 1.72 -8.91 6.27
CA LEU A 41 0.49 -8.18 5.91
C LEU A 41 -0.64 -9.12 5.45
N ARG A 42 -0.30 -10.18 4.70
CA ARG A 42 -1.26 -11.22 4.30
C ARG A 42 -1.90 -11.94 5.48
N ARG A 43 -1.16 -12.11 6.59
CA ARG A 43 -1.64 -12.80 7.80
C ARG A 43 -2.31 -11.86 8.79
N ALA A 44 -1.98 -10.57 8.76
CA ALA A 44 -2.54 -9.56 9.66
C ALA A 44 -4.07 -9.47 9.53
N GLY A 45 -4.61 -9.65 8.31
CA GLY A 45 -6.04 -9.46 8.06
C GLY A 45 -6.42 -7.98 8.16
N HIS A 46 -7.68 -7.67 8.48
CA HIS A 46 -8.18 -6.29 8.51
C HIS A 46 -7.25 -5.36 9.33
N PRO A 47 -6.87 -4.17 8.80
CA PRO A 47 -7.42 -3.53 7.59
C PRO A 47 -6.83 -4.01 6.26
N PHE A 48 -5.87 -4.93 6.28
CA PHE A 48 -5.17 -5.44 5.11
C PHE A 48 -5.84 -6.61 4.43
N PHE A 49 -5.73 -6.66 3.10
CA PHE A 49 -6.21 -7.77 2.28
C PHE A 49 -5.46 -7.88 0.95
N VAL A 50 -5.47 -9.07 0.36
CA VAL A 50 -4.82 -9.31 -0.94
C VAL A 50 -5.71 -8.78 -2.05
N LEU A 51 -5.13 -7.96 -2.93
CA LEU A 51 -5.78 -7.59 -4.18
C LEU A 51 -5.46 -8.69 -5.19
N GLY A 52 -6.49 -9.38 -5.69
CA GLY A 52 -6.38 -10.59 -6.51
C GLY A 52 -5.68 -10.46 -7.87
N TRP A 53 -4.87 -9.40 -8.08
CA TRP A 53 -4.05 -9.19 -9.27
C TRP A 53 -2.59 -8.93 -8.90
N GLY A 54 -1.68 -9.61 -9.60
CA GLY A 54 -0.25 -9.54 -9.28
C GLY A 54 0.12 -10.37 -8.05
N ARG A 55 1.42 -10.48 -7.77
CA ARG A 55 1.94 -11.31 -6.65
C ARG A 55 2.19 -10.49 -5.39
N ASP A 56 2.19 -9.17 -5.53
CA ASP A 56 2.74 -8.17 -4.61
C ASP A 56 1.72 -7.08 -4.26
N ALA A 57 0.47 -7.19 -4.72
CA ALA A 57 -0.56 -6.18 -4.52
C ALA A 57 -1.37 -6.41 -3.24
N MET A 58 -1.37 -5.41 -2.37
CA MET A 58 -2.13 -5.38 -1.12
C MET A 58 -3.09 -4.20 -1.13
N GLY A 59 -4.21 -4.35 -0.42
CA GLY A 59 -5.18 -3.32 -0.11
C GLY A 59 -5.23 -3.08 1.40
N MET A 60 -5.48 -1.83 1.79
CA MET A 60 -5.76 -1.41 3.17
C MET A 60 -7.03 -0.57 3.19
N VAL A 61 -7.98 -0.91 4.06
CA VAL A 61 -9.14 -0.04 4.33
C VAL A 61 -8.66 1.19 5.10
N LEU A 62 -9.02 2.38 4.60
CA LEU A 62 -8.75 3.66 5.26
C LEU A 62 -9.95 4.05 6.12
N ASP A 63 -9.98 3.52 7.35
CA ASP A 63 -10.93 3.89 8.40
C ASP A 63 -10.14 4.25 9.66
N ASP A 64 -10.10 5.55 9.98
CA ASP A 64 -9.22 6.15 11.00
C ASP A 64 -7.79 5.57 11.00
N PRO A 65 -7.08 5.58 9.85
CA PRO A 65 -5.80 4.90 9.73
C PRO A 65 -4.70 5.63 10.49
N ASP A 66 -3.69 4.89 10.93
CA ASP A 66 -2.42 5.47 11.35
C ASP A 66 -1.71 6.05 10.11
N TRP A 67 -1.56 7.37 10.08
CA TRP A 67 -0.94 8.06 8.95
C TRP A 67 0.56 7.81 8.85
N ASP A 68 1.22 7.46 9.95
CA ASP A 68 2.63 7.08 9.93
C ASP A 68 2.80 5.71 9.26
N GLU A 69 1.92 4.74 9.57
CA GLU A 69 1.87 3.44 8.88
C GLU A 69 1.53 3.62 7.38
N VAL A 70 0.54 4.45 7.05
CA VAL A 70 0.21 4.78 5.65
C VAL A 70 1.42 5.35 4.91
N ALA A 71 2.17 6.26 5.55
CA ALA A 71 3.36 6.87 4.97
C ALA A 71 4.47 5.84 4.74
N GLU A 72 4.68 4.90 5.67
CA GLU A 72 5.61 3.79 5.53
C GLU A 72 5.22 2.89 4.34
N LEU A 73 3.98 2.38 4.32
CA LEU A 73 3.51 1.49 3.25
C LEU A 73 3.61 2.11 1.85
N VAL A 74 3.28 3.40 1.71
CA VAL A 74 3.38 4.11 0.43
C VAL A 74 4.83 4.33 0.02
N THR A 75 5.72 4.62 0.99
CA THR A 75 7.16 4.81 0.77
C THR A 75 7.83 3.52 0.33
N GLU A 76 7.54 2.42 1.02
CA GLU A 76 8.05 1.10 0.67
C GLU A 76 7.52 0.65 -0.67
N SER A 77 6.21 0.81 -0.92
CA SER A 77 5.62 0.50 -2.22
C SER A 77 6.25 1.29 -3.37
N PHE A 78 6.55 2.57 -3.16
CA PHE A 78 7.32 3.36 -4.11
C PHE A 78 8.68 2.71 -4.37
N CYS A 79 9.41 2.34 -3.32
CA CYS A 79 10.74 1.73 -3.44
C CYS A 79 10.73 0.38 -4.18
N VAL A 80 9.72 -0.45 -3.98
CA VAL A 80 9.53 -1.73 -4.69
C VAL A 80 9.40 -1.49 -6.21
N LEU A 81 8.68 -0.43 -6.61
CA LEU A 81 8.41 -0.18 -8.03
C LEU A 81 9.39 0.77 -8.72
N ALA A 82 10.03 1.64 -7.95
CA ALA A 82 10.91 2.68 -8.43
C ALA A 82 12.26 2.09 -8.89
N PRO A 83 12.84 2.61 -9.98
CA PRO A 83 14.22 2.31 -10.33
C PRO A 83 15.18 2.76 -9.23
N LYS A 84 16.25 1.99 -9.02
CA LYS A 84 17.20 2.14 -7.90
C LYS A 84 17.63 3.59 -7.62
N LYS A 85 17.90 4.37 -8.67
CA LYS A 85 18.30 5.79 -8.56
C LYS A 85 17.27 6.69 -7.89
N LEU A 86 15.97 6.39 -8.03
CA LEU A 86 14.90 7.15 -7.39
C LEU A 86 14.63 6.62 -5.99
N ALA A 87 14.63 5.30 -5.82
CA ALA A 87 14.49 4.68 -4.51
C ALA A 87 15.58 5.12 -3.53
N SER A 88 16.81 5.38 -4.03
CA SER A 88 17.92 5.89 -3.21
C SER A 88 17.81 7.36 -2.81
N LEU A 89 16.81 8.11 -3.30
CA LEU A 89 16.57 9.51 -2.95
C LEU A 89 15.45 9.68 -1.92
N VAL A 90 14.83 8.57 -1.51
CA VAL A 90 13.73 8.58 -0.54
C VAL A 90 14.30 8.24 0.82
N ASP A 91 14.10 9.13 1.78
CA ASP A 91 14.34 8.83 3.19
C ASP A 91 13.32 7.78 3.60
N ARG A 92 13.82 6.63 4.03
CA ARG A 92 12.97 5.56 4.53
C ARG A 92 12.67 5.87 6.00
N PRO A 93 11.40 5.83 6.44
CA PRO A 93 11.13 5.82 7.86
C PRO A 93 11.97 4.69 8.48
N SER A 94 12.78 5.03 9.47
CA SER A 94 13.51 4.02 10.22
C SER A 94 12.46 3.15 10.86
N THR A 95 12.52 1.84 10.63
CA THR A 95 11.86 0.82 11.47
C THR A 95 12.45 0.95 12.88
N ALA A 96 12.04 1.98 13.63
CA ALA A 96 12.41 2.18 15.01
C ALA A 96 11.37 1.43 15.82
N GLU A 97 11.52 0.11 15.92
CA GLU A 97 10.90 -0.61 17.03
C GLU A 97 11.63 -0.21 18.32
N PRO A 98 10.93 0.27 19.37
CA PRO A 98 11.47 0.35 20.72
C PRO A 98 11.57 -1.02 21.40
#